data_AF-A0A2K0U215-F1
#
_entry.id   AF-A0A2K0U215-F1
#
_cell.length_a   1.000
_cell.length_b   1.000
_cell.length_c   1.000
_cell.angle_alpha   90.00
_cell.angle_beta   90.00
_cell.angle_gamma   90.00
#
_symmetry.space_group_name_H-M   'P 1'
#
loop_
_entity.id
_entity.type
_entity.pdbx_description
1 polymer ?
#
loop_
_entity_poly.entity_id
_entity_poly.type
_entity_poly.pdbx_seq_one_letter_code
_entity_poly.pdbx_strand_id
1 'polypeptide(L)'
;MAREPDTSSLLYGGTHDPRADLMVTATGQVQPLPASWGPLGRSCFFRRPTAAPIPGCLIINDAEGAFIPLTLCMPEDDINGLKKDPLWKQYVRYVG
;
A
#
# COMPACT_ATOMS: atom_id res chain seq x y z
N MET A 1 20.20 19.18 -4.11
CA MET A 1 19.56 19.07 -2.78
C MET A 1 19.27 20.47 -2.27
N ALA A 2 18.05 20.75 -1.82
CA ALA A 2 17.68 22.06 -1.28
C ALA A 2 18.52 22.34 -0.02
N ARG A 3 18.95 23.60 0.17
CA ARG A 3 19.75 24.05 1.33
C ARG A 3 18.88 24.20 2.59
N GLU A 4 18.00 23.25 2.84
CA GLU A 4 17.09 23.27 3.98
C GLU A 4 17.85 22.82 5.24
N PRO A 5 18.07 23.69 6.23
CA PRO A 5 18.78 23.33 7.45
C PRO A 5 18.02 22.31 8.32
N ASP A 6 16.69 22.25 8.23
CA ASP A 6 15.87 21.24 8.90
C ASP A 6 15.12 20.34 7.91
N THR A 7 15.73 19.20 7.59
CA THR A 7 15.16 18.23 6.67
C THR A 7 14.12 17.31 7.32
N SER A 8 13.79 17.47 8.61
CA SER A 8 12.81 16.63 9.30
C SER A 8 11.42 16.70 8.64
N SER A 9 11.05 17.89 8.16
CA SER A 9 9.83 18.14 7.39
C SER A 9 9.83 17.51 5.99
N LEU A 10 11.02 17.19 5.45
CA LEU A 10 11.21 16.60 4.13
C LEU A 10 11.31 15.07 4.17
N LEU A 11 11.36 14.47 5.35
CA LEU A 11 11.38 13.02 5.52
C LEU A 11 10.03 12.41 5.12
N TYR A 12 10.06 11.12 4.77
CA TYR A 12 8.86 10.35 4.45
C TYR A 12 7.89 10.38 5.65
N GLY A 13 6.71 10.96 5.45
CA GLY A 13 5.72 11.18 6.52
C GLY A 13 5.91 12.48 7.32
N GLY A 14 6.73 13.43 6.87
CA GLY A 14 7.06 14.69 7.57
C GLY A 14 5.85 15.46 8.10
N THR A 15 5.21 16.29 7.28
CA THR A 15 4.00 17.06 7.68
C THR A 15 2.70 16.25 7.52
N HIS A 16 2.79 14.92 7.44
CA HIS A 16 1.65 14.05 7.16
C HIS A 16 0.70 13.98 8.37
N ASP A 17 -0.57 14.30 8.18
CA ASP A 17 -1.62 14.06 9.18
C ASP A 17 -2.21 12.65 8.99
N PRO A 18 -1.94 11.68 9.88
CA PRO A 18 -2.42 10.31 9.76
C PRO A 18 -3.95 10.16 9.83
N ARG A 19 -4.70 11.22 10.18
CA ARG A 19 -6.16 11.20 10.27
C ARG A 19 -6.86 11.78 9.04
N ALA A 20 -6.16 12.60 8.27
CA ALA A 20 -6.74 13.35 7.16
C ALA A 20 -6.07 13.02 5.82
N ASP A 21 -4.78 12.69 5.85
CA ASP A 21 -3.98 12.51 4.66
C ASP A 21 -3.83 11.03 4.28
N LEU A 22 -3.73 10.78 2.97
CA LEU A 22 -3.40 9.48 2.42
C LEU A 22 -2.05 9.52 1.70
N MET A 23 -1.13 8.66 2.12
CA MET A 23 0.11 8.38 1.41
C MET A 23 -0.10 7.18 0.48
N VAL A 24 -0.19 7.46 -0.82
CA VAL A 24 -0.40 6.43 -1.84
C VAL A 24 0.91 6.09 -2.53
N THR A 25 1.22 4.80 -2.64
CA THR A 25 2.32 4.30 -3.48
C THR A 25 1.80 3.26 -4.45
N ALA A 26 2.10 3.37 -5.74
CA ALA A 26 1.79 2.36 -6.74
C ALA A 26 3.06 1.62 -7.16
N THR A 27 3.07 0.29 -7.07
CA THR A 27 4.25 -0.54 -7.38
C THR A 27 4.35 -0.95 -8.84
N GLY A 28 3.28 -0.78 -9.62
CA GLY A 28 3.14 -1.30 -10.99
C GLY A 28 4.11 -0.75 -12.05
N GLN A 29 5.10 0.06 -11.67
CA GLN A 29 6.16 0.58 -12.53
C GLN A 29 7.56 0.17 -12.07
N VAL A 30 7.67 -0.64 -11.00
CA VAL A 30 8.94 -1.21 -10.54
C VAL A 30 9.33 -2.35 -11.49
N GLN A 31 10.65 -2.59 -11.64
CA GLN A 31 11.17 -3.64 -12.54
C GLN A 31 10.38 -4.95 -12.39
N PRO A 32 9.96 -5.56 -13.51
CA PRO A 32 9.18 -6.78 -13.46
C PRO A 32 9.98 -7.87 -12.74
N LEU A 33 9.30 -8.59 -11.84
CA LEU A 33 9.87 -9.76 -11.21
C LEU A 33 10.37 -10.75 -12.27
N PRO A 34 11.45 -11.50 -11.99
CA PRO A 34 11.89 -12.53 -12.91
C PRO A 34 10.75 -13.52 -13.17
N ALA A 35 10.61 -13.93 -14.43
CA ALA A 35 9.55 -14.86 -14.85
C ALA A 35 9.62 -16.21 -14.12
N SER A 36 10.82 -16.60 -13.65
CA SER A 36 11.07 -17.81 -12.87
C SER A 36 12.30 -17.64 -11.98
N TRP A 37 12.29 -18.30 -10.82
CA TRP A 37 13.41 -18.44 -9.89
C TRP A 37 14.10 -19.80 -10.04
N GLY A 38 14.25 -20.27 -11.29
CA GLY A 38 14.87 -21.56 -11.60
C GLY A 38 14.02 -22.75 -11.12
N PRO A 39 14.56 -23.69 -10.32
CA PRO A 39 13.80 -24.84 -9.82
C PRO A 39 12.58 -24.47 -8.96
N LEU A 40 12.56 -23.27 -8.38
CA LEU A 40 11.43 -22.77 -7.58
C LEU A 40 10.26 -22.26 -8.44
N GLY A 41 10.47 -22.11 -9.75
CA GLY A 41 9.42 -21.69 -10.69
C GLY A 41 9.03 -20.21 -10.55
N ARG A 42 7.83 -19.90 -11.06
CA ARG A 42 7.28 -18.53 -11.06
C ARG A 42 6.71 -18.17 -9.69
N SER A 43 6.93 -16.94 -9.25
CA SER A 43 6.27 -16.44 -8.04
C SER A 43 4.75 -16.37 -8.25
N CYS A 44 3.99 -16.98 -7.33
CA CYS A 44 2.53 -16.88 -7.33
C CYS A 44 2.04 -15.55 -6.76
N PHE A 45 2.78 -15.00 -5.78
CA PHE A 45 2.41 -13.77 -5.07
C PHE A 45 3.66 -12.98 -4.73
N PHE A 46 3.59 -11.67 -4.88
CA PHE A 46 4.63 -10.76 -4.39
C PHE A 46 3.96 -9.69 -3.54
N ARG A 47 4.25 -9.71 -2.25
CA ARG A 47 3.56 -8.89 -1.25
C ARG A 47 4.57 -8.09 -0.45
N ARG A 48 4.20 -6.87 -0.09
CA ARG A 48 4.94 -6.14 0.94
C ARG A 48 4.86 -6.91 2.27
N PRO A 49 5.99 -7.16 2.95
CA PRO A 49 5.97 -7.75 4.28
C PRO A 49 5.21 -6.89 5.27
N THR A 50 4.59 -7.52 6.28
CA THR A 50 4.04 -6.79 7.42
C THR A 50 5.17 -6.07 8.15
N ALA A 51 5.04 -4.75 8.28
CA ALA A 51 6.00 -3.87 8.95
C ALA A 51 5.29 -3.06 10.04
N ALA A 52 6.04 -2.21 10.76
CA ALA A 52 5.42 -1.25 11.67
C ALA A 52 4.34 -0.43 10.94
N PRO A 53 3.16 -0.22 11.55
CA PRO A 53 2.05 0.45 10.90
C PRO A 53 2.41 1.90 10.57
N ILE A 54 2.03 2.34 9.37
CA ILE A 54 2.12 3.73 8.92
C ILE A 54 0.68 4.18 8.61
N PRO A 55 -0.05 4.75 9.58
CA PRO A 55 -1.43 5.16 9.37
C PRO A 55 -1.59 6.16 8.21
N GLY A 56 -2.65 5.96 7.41
CA GLY A 56 -2.88 6.71 6.18
C GLY A 56 -2.09 6.19 4.98
N CYS A 57 -1.33 5.09 5.11
CA CYS A 57 -0.60 4.50 3.99
C CYS A 57 -1.50 3.54 3.18
N LEU A 58 -1.52 3.74 1.86
CA LEU A 58 -2.17 2.88 0.88
C LEU A 58 -1.15 2.46 -0.18
N ILE A 59 -1.13 1.18 -0.50
CA ILE A 59 -0.27 0.64 -1.55
C ILE A 59 -1.13 -0.05 -2.61
N ILE A 60 -0.97 0.40 -3.86
CA ILE A 60 -1.54 -0.25 -5.03
C ILE A 60 -0.48 -1.22 -5.54
N ASN A 61 -0.73 -2.51 -5.34
CA ASN A 61 0.18 -3.57 -5.78
C ASN A 61 -0.02 -3.88 -7.27
N ASP A 62 0.90 -4.66 -7.82
CA ASP A 62 0.78 -5.16 -9.18
C ASP A 62 -0.46 -6.05 -9.33
N ALA A 63 -1.05 -6.05 -10.53
CA ALA A 63 -2.24 -6.82 -10.82
C ALA A 63 -1.99 -8.34 -10.66
N GLU A 64 -2.93 -9.02 -10.01
CA GLU A 64 -2.96 -10.46 -9.81
C GLU A 64 -4.19 -11.03 -10.52
N GLY A 65 -3.99 -11.48 -11.77
CA GLY A 65 -5.09 -11.93 -12.61
C GLY A 65 -6.04 -10.78 -12.93
N ALA A 66 -7.30 -10.89 -12.50
CA ALA A 66 -8.34 -9.88 -12.71
C ALA A 66 -8.44 -8.86 -11.56
N PHE A 67 -7.58 -8.96 -10.54
CA PHE A 67 -7.65 -8.14 -9.33
C PHE A 67 -6.43 -7.24 -9.18
N ILE A 68 -6.62 -6.09 -8.55
CA ILE A 68 -5.53 -5.20 -8.12
C ILE A 68 -5.54 -5.20 -6.59
N PRO A 69 -4.56 -5.83 -5.94
CA PRO A 69 -4.52 -5.86 -4.49
C PRO A 69 -4.16 -4.50 -3.89
N LEU A 70 -4.92 -4.09 -2.88
CA LEU A 70 -4.66 -2.88 -2.10
C LEU A 70 -4.18 -3.26 -0.70
N THR A 71 -3.07 -2.68 -0.25
CA THR A 71 -2.65 -2.77 1.15
C THR A 71 -3.01 -1.47 1.84
N LEU A 72 -3.83 -1.55 2.90
CA LEU A 72 -4.31 -0.39 3.66
C LEU A 72 -3.76 -0.45 5.07
N CYS A 73 -3.19 0.66 5.54
CA CYS A 73 -2.81 0.85 6.94
C CYS A 73 -3.54 2.07 7.48
N MET A 74 -4.63 1.84 8.21
CA MET A 74 -5.51 2.88 8.75
C MET A 74 -5.92 2.53 10.18
N PRO A 75 -6.42 3.50 10.96
CA PRO A 75 -7.10 3.23 12.22
C PRO A 75 -8.16 2.12 12.06
N GLU A 76 -8.31 1.30 13.09
CA GLU A 76 -9.22 0.15 13.05
C GLU A 76 -10.68 0.58 12.81
N ASP A 77 -11.09 1.72 13.37
CA ASP A 77 -12.42 2.30 13.16
C ASP A 77 -12.68 2.63 11.69
N ASP A 78 -11.69 3.16 10.98
CA ASP A 78 -11.81 3.47 9.55
C ASP A 78 -11.90 2.21 8.71
N ILE A 79 -11.07 1.19 9.01
CA ILE A 79 -11.15 -0.13 8.36
C ILE A 79 -12.53 -0.76 8.60
N ASN A 80 -13.06 -0.66 9.82
CA ASN A 80 -14.38 -1.16 10.16
C ASN A 80 -15.50 -0.37 9.48
N GLY A 81 -15.31 0.94 9.25
CA GLY A 81 -16.18 1.78 8.43
C GLY A 81 -16.21 1.29 6.98
N LEU A 82 -15.04 1.15 6.35
CA LEU A 82 -14.92 0.65 4.98
C LEU A 82 -15.53 -0.74 4.79
N LYS A 83 -15.36 -1.64 5.76
CA LYS A 83 -16.00 -2.98 5.74
C LYS A 83 -17.53 -2.94 5.73
N LYS A 84 -18.14 -1.85 6.20
CA LYS A 84 -19.59 -1.66 6.26
C LYS A 84 -20.11 -0.79 5.10
N ASP A 85 -19.24 -0.04 4.44
CA ASP A 85 -19.62 0.88 3.37
C ASP A 85 -20.15 0.12 2.12
N PRO A 86 -21.40 0.40 1.68
CA PRO A 86 -22.01 -0.34 0.58
C PRO A 86 -21.40 -0.01 -0.79
N LEU A 87 -20.82 1.17 -0.98
CA LEU A 87 -20.17 1.57 -2.23
C LEU A 87 -18.78 0.92 -2.32
N TRP A 88 -18.01 0.93 -1.24
CA TRP A 88 -16.70 0.28 -1.16
C TRP A 88 -16.78 -1.22 -1.48
N LYS A 89 -17.77 -1.90 -0.89
CA LYS A 89 -17.98 -3.34 -1.07
C LYS A 89 -18.40 -3.75 -2.48
N GLN A 90 -18.86 -2.82 -3.33
CA GLN A 90 -19.15 -3.13 -4.74
C GLN A 90 -17.87 -3.42 -5.53
N TYR A 91 -16.75 -2.83 -5.11
CA TYR A 91 -15.49 -2.89 -5.85
C TYR A 91 -14.39 -3.68 -5.13
N VAL A 92 -14.50 -3.83 -3.81
CA VAL A 92 -13.42 -4.38 -2.98
C VAL A 92 -13.86 -5.61 -2.22
N ARG A 93 -13.00 -6.63 -2.25
CA ARG A 93 -13.06 -7.80 -1.38
C ARG A 93 -11.98 -7.69 -0.32
N TYR A 94 -12.37 -7.77 0.95
CA TYR A 94 -11.44 -7.78 2.08
C TYR A 94 -10.67 -9.11 2.14
N VAL A 95 -9.34 -9.04 2.27
CA VAL A 95 -8.43 -10.19 2.35
C VAL A 95 -7.40 -9.93 3.46
N GLY A 96 -7.74 -10.28 4.70
CA GLY A 96 -6.84 -10.15 5.85
C GLY A 96 -7.02 -8.82 6.58
#